data_AF-A0A5E4QJA5-F1
#
_entry.id   AF-A0A5E4QJA5-F1
#
_cell.length_a   1.000
_cell.length_b   1.000
_cell.length_c   1.000
_cell.angle_alpha   90.00
_cell.angle_beta   90.00
_cell.angle_gamma   90.00
#
_symmetry.space_group_name_H-M   'P 1'
#
loop_
_entity.id
_entity.type
_entity.pdbx_description
1 polymer ?
#
loop_
_entity_poly.entity_id
_entity_poly.type
_entity_poly.pdbx_seq_one_letter_code
_entity_poly.pdbx_strand_id
1 'polypeptide(L)' 'MRLVLIPDGVKGACHSCNEKQKHMGNIFFDKLKKNYPEFYDEFVKKYDPSGIYMNNLLEAIKGY' A
#
# COMPACT_ATOMS: atom_id res chain seq x y z
N MET A 1 13.77 3.13 8.76
CA MET A 1 13.34 2.82 7.39
C MET A 1 12.03 3.57 7.14
N ARG A 2 12.05 4.66 6.35
CA ARG A 2 10.86 5.48 6.09
C ARG A 2 9.98 4.72 5.10
N LEU A 3 8.85 4.19 5.55
CA LEU A 3 7.82 3.62 4.66
C LEU A 3 7.18 4.78 3.89
N VAL A 4 7.69 5.05 2.69
CA VAL A 4 7.20 6.08 1.75
C VAL A 4 5.73 5.85 1.35
N LEU A 5 5.18 4.67 1.66
CA LEU A 5 3.81 4.29 1.33
C LEU A 5 2.75 5.13 2.04
N ILE A 6 3.02 5.70 3.21
CA ILE A 6 1.94 5.88 4.20
C ILE A 6 1.14 7.21 4.10
N PRO A 7 1.64 8.30 3.50
CA PRO A 7 0.74 9.36 2.99
C PRO A 7 0.87 9.61 1.49
N ASP A 8 2.08 9.88 1.01
CA ASP A 8 2.32 10.28 -0.38
C ASP A 8 2.25 9.10 -1.35
N GLY A 9 2.67 7.91 -0.92
CA GLY A 9 2.58 6.68 -1.72
C GLY A 9 1.15 6.20 -1.93
N VAL A 10 0.30 6.27 -0.89
CA VAL A 10 -1.15 6.01 -0.99
C VAL A 10 -1.80 7.05 -1.91
N LYS A 11 -1.66 8.35 -1.64
CA LYS A 11 -2.30 9.40 -2.45
C LYS A 11 -1.80 9.47 -3.90
N GLY A 12 -0.51 9.20 -4.11
CA GLY A 12 0.15 9.27 -5.41
C GLY A 12 0.33 7.91 -6.11
N ALA A 13 -0.33 6.85 -5.64
CA ALA A 13 -0.27 5.50 -6.22
C ALA A 13 1.17 5.02 -6.53
N CYS A 14 2.11 5.27 -5.61
CA CYS A 14 3.53 4.94 -5.78
C CYS A 14 4.20 5.54 -7.05
N HIS A 15 3.73 6.66 -7.58
CA HIS A 15 4.28 7.28 -8.80
C HIS A 15 5.80 7.54 -8.73
N SER A 16 6.32 7.84 -7.54
CA SER A 16 7.76 8.08 -7.31
C SER A 16 8.51 6.86 -6.75
N CYS A 17 7.88 5.67 -6.71
CA CYS A 17 8.51 4.47 -6.16
C CYS A 17 9.42 3.78 -7.17
N ASN A 18 10.59 3.33 -6.70
CA ASN A 18 11.44 2.41 -7.45
C ASN A 18 10.98 0.95 -7.31
N GLU A 19 11.54 0.07 -8.13
CA GLU A 19 11.25 -1.36 -8.19
C GLU A 19 11.31 -2.07 -6.83
N LYS A 20 12.34 -1.80 -6.02
CA LYS A 20 12.49 -2.41 -4.70
C LYS A 20 11.38 -1.98 -3.73
N GLN A 21 10.95 -0.73 -3.82
CA GLN A 21 9.85 -0.21 -3.01
C GLN A 21 8.51 -0.81 -3.44
N LYS A 22 8.29 -0.99 -4.75
CA LYS A 22 7.09 -1.65 -5.27
C LYS A 22 7.02 -3.11 -4.86
N HIS A 23 8.12 -3.86 -5.02
CA HIS A 23 8.23 -5.25 -4.58
C HIS A 23 7.93 -5.41 -3.08
N MET A 24 8.53 -4.56 -2.25
CA MET A 24 8.28 -4.56 -0.81
C MET A 24 6.83 -4.21 -0.49
N GLY A 25 6.23 -3.25 -1.19
CA GLY A 25 4.83 -2.91 -1.06
C GLY A 25 3.90 -4.08 -1.41
N ASN A 26 4.16 -4.75 -2.53
CA ASN A 26 3.38 -5.90 -3.00
C ASN A 26 3.36 -7.01 -1.96
N ILE A 27 4.54 -7.43 -1.49
CA ILE A 27 4.68 -8.45 -0.44
C ILE A 27 4.02 -8.01 0.86
N PHE A 28 4.22 -6.75 1.26
CA PHE A 28 3.68 -6.23 2.51
C PHE A 28 2.14 -6.25 2.50
N PHE A 29 1.50 -5.68 1.48
CA PHE A 29 0.05 -5.60 1.44
C PHE A 29 -0.61 -6.96 1.17
N ASP A 30 0.01 -7.83 0.36
CA ASP A 30 -0.46 -9.20 0.17
C ASP A 30 -0.45 -9.98 1.50
N LYS A 31 0.68 -9.95 2.22
CA LYS A 31 0.81 -10.62 3.52
C LYS A 31 -0.07 -9.98 4.59
N LEU A 32 -0.20 -8.66 4.62
CA LEU A 32 -1.04 -7.96 5.59
C LEU A 32 -2.51 -8.34 5.39
N LYS A 33 -3.01 -8.28 4.15
CA LYS A 33 -4.40 -8.64 3.82
C LYS A 33 -4.71 -10.12 4.07
N LYS A 34 -3.74 -11.01 3.81
CA LYS A 34 -3.92 -12.46 3.96
C LYS A 34 -3.83 -12.93 5.42
N ASN A 35 -2.86 -12.42 6.17
CA ASN A 35 -2.54 -12.95 7.50
C ASN A 35 -3.13 -12.10 8.63
N TYR A 36 -3.40 -10.82 8.38
CA TYR A 36 -3.84 -9.86 9.39
C TYR A 36 -4.91 -8.90 8.83
N PRO A 37 -6.06 -9.42 8.39
CA PRO A 37 -7.11 -8.63 7.76
C PRO A 37 -7.62 -7.49 8.66
N GLU A 38 -7.68 -7.69 9.99
CA GLU A 38 -8.08 -6.62 10.91
C GLU A 38 -7.11 -5.42 10.88
N PHE A 39 -5.80 -5.67 10.82
CA PHE A 39 -4.81 -4.61 10.72
C PHE A 39 -4.79 -3.97 9.33
N TYR A 40 -5.11 -4.74 8.29
CA TYR A 40 -5.33 -4.18 6.95
C TYR A 40 -6.50 -3.18 6.97
N ASP A 41 -7.63 -3.55 7.58
CA ASP A 41 -8.80 -2.68 7.66
C ASP A 41 -8.53 -1.42 8.49
N GLU A 42 -7.81 -1.54 9.61
CA GLU A 42 -7.35 -0.38 10.40
C GLU A 42 -6.42 0.53 9.60
N PHE A 43 -5.49 -0.06 8.83
CA PHE A 43 -4.60 0.68 7.95
C PHE A 43 -5.39 1.47 6.90
N VAL A 44 -6.34 0.82 6.23
CA VAL A 44 -7.20 1.47 5.22
C VAL A 44 -8.00 2.59 5.87
N LYS A 45 -8.65 2.36 7.02
CA LYS A 45 -9.41 3.41 7.73
C LYS A 45 -8.54 4.61 8.12
N LYS A 46 -7.28 4.37 8.49
CA LYS A 46 -6.36 5.43 8.92
C LYS A 46 -5.79 6.24 7.75
N TYR A 47 -5.47 5.60 6.63
CA TYR A 47 -4.70 6.20 5.54
C TYR A 47 -5.49 6.44 4.27
N ASP A 48 -6.60 5.72 4.07
CA ASP A 48 -7.54 5.89 2.97
C ASP A 48 -8.99 5.68 3.46
N PRO A 49 -9.49 6.52 4.40
CA PRO A 49 -10.87 6.42 4.89
C PRO A 49 -11.91 6.60 3.77
N SER A 50 -11.51 7.24 2.66
CA SER A 50 -12.30 7.45 1.46
C SER A 50 -12.35 6.24 0.50
N GLY A 51 -11.47 5.24 0.69
CA GLY A 51 -11.41 4.03 -0.14
C GLY A 51 -11.00 4.23 -1.61
N ILE A 52 -10.36 5.36 -1.95
CA ILE A 52 -10.05 5.77 -3.33
C ILE A 52 -8.58 5.56 -3.70
N TYR A 53 -7.69 5.42 -2.73
CA TYR A 53 -6.25 5.43 -2.95
C TYR A 53 -5.63 4.04 -2.89
N MET A 54 -6.16 3.16 -2.04
CA MET A 54 -5.59 1.83 -1.82
C MET A 54 -5.64 0.96 -3.06
N ASN A 55 -6.74 1.00 -3.83
CA ASN A 55 -6.84 0.23 -5.07
C ASN A 55 -5.77 0.66 -6.09
N ASN A 56 -5.54 1.97 -6.23
CA ASN A 56 -4.52 2.49 -7.15
C ASN A 56 -3.11 2.10 -6.71
N LEU A 57 -2.84 2.15 -5.40
CA LEU A 57 -1.57 1.71 -4.85
C LEU A 57 -1.34 0.21 -5.07
N LEU A 58 -2.36 -0.62 -4.80
CA LEU A 58 -2.28 -2.07 -4.98
C LEU A 58 -2.03 -2.45 -6.43
N GLU A 59 -2.72 -1.80 -7.38
CA GLU A 59 -2.47 -2.05 -8.80
C GLU A 59 -1.08 -1.54 -9.23
N ALA A 60 -0.59 -0.42 -8.71
CA ALA A 60 0.73 0.12 -9.05
C ALA A 60 1.91 -0.75 -8.58
N ILE A 61 1.70 -1.59 -7.56
CA ILE A 61 2.72 -2.48 -7.00
C ILE A 61 2.50 -3.95 -7.36
N LYS A 62 1.36 -4.30 -7.96
CA LYS A 62 1.00 -5.68 -8.30
C LYS A 62 2.02 -6.30 -9.24
N GLY A 63 2.50 -7.49 -8.90
CA GLY A 63 3.41 -8.27 -9.74
C GLY A 63 4.87 -7.83 -9.70
N TYR A 64 5.22 -6.81 -8.90
CA TYR A 64 6.61 -6.53 -8.50
C TYR A 64 7.03 -7.48 -7.38
#